data_AF-A0A7L2IBP9-F1
#
_entry.id   AF-A0A7L2IBP9-F1
#
_cell.length_a   1.000
_cell.length_b   1.000
_cell.length_c   1.000
_cell.angle_alpha   90.00
_cell.angle_beta   90.00
_cell.angle_gamma   90.00
#
_symmetry.space_group_name_H-M   'P 1'
#
loop_
_entity.id
_entity.type
_entity.pdbx_description
1 polymer ?
#
loop_
_entity_poly.entity_id
_entity_poly.type
_entity_poly.pdbx_seq_one_letter_code
_entity_poly.pdbx_strand_id
1 'polypeptide(L)'
;FPGVDLADGSCAHPTIHGRGSPLLPANHVTMSKGTGLVHTAPAHGMEDYSVASHHQLPTVLHFFSCGFFTEAAGPKLQNKNVLEEGNEA
;
A
#
# COMPACT_ATOMS: atom_id res chain seq x y z
N PHE A 1 21.55 -4.03 -9.90
CA PHE A 1 20.86 -3.48 -11.08
C PHE A 1 20.26 -2.14 -10.67
N PRO A 2 20.24 -1.11 -11.55
CA PRO A 2 19.55 0.15 -11.30
C PRO A 2 18.02 -0.05 -11.18
N GLY A 3 17.34 0.84 -10.45
CA GLY A 3 15.89 0.72 -10.21
C GLY A 3 15.04 0.78 -11.49
N VAL A 4 15.54 1.41 -12.55
CA VAL A 4 14.88 1.41 -13.88
C VAL A 4 14.75 0.01 -14.47
N ASP A 5 15.61 -0.94 -14.08
CA ASP A 5 15.54 -2.33 -14.55
C ASP A 5 14.35 -3.08 -13.92
N LEU A 6 13.69 -2.50 -12.92
CA LEU A 6 12.47 -3.03 -12.31
C LEU A 6 11.18 -2.47 -12.94
N ALA A 7 11.30 -1.62 -13.96
CA ALA A 7 10.15 -1.09 -14.69
C ALA A 7 9.27 -2.24 -15.22
N ASP A 8 7.95 -2.01 -15.23
CA ASP A 8 6.91 -2.98 -15.61
C ASP A 8 6.90 -4.29 -14.77
N GLY A 9 7.73 -4.36 -13.72
CA GLY A 9 7.74 -5.45 -12.77
C GLY A 9 6.51 -5.47 -11.86
N SER A 10 6.29 -6.61 -11.21
CA SER A 10 5.23 -6.75 -10.20
C SER A 10 5.69 -7.62 -9.04
N CYS A 11 5.08 -7.40 -7.87
CA CYS A 11 5.30 -8.19 -6.66
C CYS A 11 3.99 -8.88 -6.27
N ALA A 12 4.10 -10.09 -5.72
CA ALA A 12 2.94 -10.74 -5.12
C ALA A 12 2.50 -9.98 -3.85
N HIS A 13 1.19 -9.77 -3.70
CA HIS A 13 0.64 -9.17 -2.50
C HIS A 13 0.81 -10.16 -1.32
N PRO A 14 1.35 -9.72 -0.17
CA PRO A 14 1.77 -10.63 0.90
C PRO A 14 0.61 -11.41 1.53
N THR A 15 -0.59 -10.84 1.56
CA THR A 15 -1.77 -11.42 2.24
C THR A 15 -2.94 -11.78 1.31
N ILE A 16 -2.89 -11.38 0.03
CA ILE A 16 -3.98 -11.60 -0.93
C ILE A 16 -3.42 -12.46 -2.07
N HIS A 17 -3.68 -13.77 -2.00
CA HIS A 17 -3.18 -14.72 -2.99
C HIS A 17 -3.64 -14.37 -4.40
N GLY A 18 -2.72 -14.46 -5.36
CA GLY A 18 -2.99 -14.18 -6.78
C GLY A 18 -3.09 -12.69 -7.13
N ARG A 19 -3.01 -11.77 -6.15
CA ARG A 19 -2.95 -10.33 -6.43
C ARG A 19 -1.52 -9.90 -6.69
N GLY A 20 -1.25 -9.37 -7.88
CA GLY A 20 -0.01 -8.67 -8.20
C GLY A 20 -0.12 -7.18 -7.88
N SER A 21 0.98 -6.60 -7.40
CA SER A 21 1.16 -5.16 -7.19
C SER A 21 2.25 -4.65 -8.14
N PRO A 22 1.96 -3.66 -9.01
CA PRO A 22 2.95 -3.13 -9.93
C PRO A 22 4.06 -2.37 -9.18
N LEU A 23 5.27 -2.42 -9.72
CA LEU A 23 6.37 -1.57 -9.29
C LEU A 23 6.29 -0.23 -10.00
N LEU A 24 6.25 0.86 -9.22
CA LEU A 24 6.11 2.22 -9.74
C LEU A 24 7.38 3.03 -9.47
N PRO A 25 7.88 3.80 -10.44
CA PRO A 25 8.93 4.76 -10.19
C PRO A 25 8.42 5.91 -9.32
N ALA A 26 9.16 6.24 -8.26
CA ALA A 26 8.78 7.30 -7.33
C ALA A 26 10.00 8.09 -6.86
N ASN A 27 9.95 9.42 -7.01
CA ASN A 27 11.08 10.31 -6.72
C ASN A 27 11.39 10.45 -5.22
N HIS A 28 10.44 10.14 -4.35
CA HIS A 28 10.62 10.23 -2.90
C HIS A 28 11.31 8.99 -2.30
N VAL A 29 11.50 7.93 -3.09
CA VAL A 29 12.17 6.71 -2.66
C VAL A 29 13.67 6.91 -2.72
N THR A 30 14.35 6.69 -1.59
CA THR A 30 15.80 6.86 -1.47
C THR A 30 16.47 5.59 -0.95
N MET A 31 17.76 5.46 -1.22
CA MET A 31 18.59 4.37 -0.69
C MET A 31 19.19 4.68 0.70
N SER A 32 18.82 5.82 1.29
CA SER A 32 19.41 6.26 2.57
C SER A 32 18.96 5.39 3.75
N LYS A 33 17.73 4.85 3.69
CA LYS A 33 17.12 3.97 4.69
C LYS A 33 16.12 3.01 4.04
N GLY A 34 15.91 1.86 4.67
CA GLY A 34 15.01 0.82 4.17
C GLY A 34 15.65 -0.04 3.08
N THR A 35 14.82 -0.63 2.22
CA THR A 35 15.25 -1.57 1.18
C THR A 35 15.34 -0.96 -0.21
N GLY A 36 14.97 0.32 -0.37
CA GLY A 36 14.76 0.95 -1.67
C GLY A 36 13.42 0.58 -2.33
N LEU A 37 12.55 -0.18 -1.65
CA LEU A 37 11.17 -0.45 -2.05
C LEU A 37 10.23 0.09 -0.96
N VAL A 38 9.22 0.85 -1.38
CA VAL A 38 8.25 1.48 -0.48
C VAL A 38 6.85 0.96 -0.82
N HIS A 39 6.08 0.59 0.21
CA HIS A 39 4.68 0.27 0.05
C HIS A 39 3.89 1.57 -0.17
N THR A 40 3.11 1.63 -1.24
CA THR A 40 2.27 2.79 -1.56
C THR A 40 0.84 2.59 -1.08
N ALA A 41 0.40 3.46 -0.17
CA ALA A 41 -0.94 3.49 0.40
C ALA A 41 -1.63 4.86 0.13
N PRO A 42 -2.34 5.03 -0.99
CA PRO A 42 -2.77 6.35 -1.48
C PRO A 42 -3.72 7.13 -0.55
N ALA A 43 -4.41 6.43 0.34
CA ALA A 43 -5.32 7.03 1.32
C ALA A 43 -4.61 7.47 2.62
N HIS A 44 -3.28 7.27 2.74
CA HIS A 44 -2.56 7.39 4.02
C HIS A 44 -1.25 8.21 3.95
N GLY A 45 -0.89 8.75 2.78
CA GLY A 45 0.29 9.60 2.61
C GLY A 45 0.18 10.50 1.38
N MET A 46 0.74 11.70 1.45
CA MET A 46 0.69 12.65 0.33
C MET A 46 1.54 12.19 -0.85
N GLU A 47 2.72 11.63 -0.56
CA GLU A 47 3.63 11.10 -1.56
C GLU A 47 3.01 9.90 -2.28
N ASP A 48 2.34 9.02 -1.54
CA ASP A 48 1.61 7.87 -2.07
C ASP A 48 0.42 8.29 -2.94
N TYR A 49 -0.34 9.27 -2.48
CA TYR A 49 -1.44 9.84 -3.26
C TYR A 49 -0.95 10.46 -4.57
N SER A 50 0.18 11.19 -4.54
CA SER A 50 0.77 11.81 -5.73
C SER A 50 1.19 10.76 -6.77
N VAL A 51 1.90 9.71 -6.34
CA VAL A 51 2.29 8.60 -7.22
C VAL A 51 1.06 7.87 -7.77
N ALA A 52 0.11 7.53 -6.91
CA ALA A 52 -1.11 6.84 -7.32
C ALA A 52 -1.94 7.65 -8.32
N SER A 53 -2.09 8.96 -8.09
CA SER A 53 -2.81 9.87 -9.00
C SER A 53 -2.13 9.95 -10.36
N HIS A 54 -0.79 10.08 -10.38
CA HIS A 54 -0.01 10.10 -11.62
C HIS A 54 -0.15 8.81 -12.44
N HIS A 55 -0.32 7.66 -11.76
CA HIS A 55 -0.53 6.35 -12.38
C HIS A 55 -2.00 5.91 -12.45
N GLN A 56 -2.96 6.82 -12.19
CA GLN A 56 -4.42 6.56 -12.17
C GLN A 56 -4.84 5.34 -11.34
N LEU A 57 -4.16 5.10 -10.21
CA LEU A 57 -4.52 4.01 -9.30
C LEU A 57 -5.73 4.38 -8.43
N PRO A 58 -6.59 3.39 -8.10
CA PRO A 58 -7.72 3.62 -7.23
C PRO A 58 -7.27 3.88 -5.79
N THR A 59 -7.84 4.92 -5.18
CA THR A 59 -7.67 5.20 -3.75
C THR A 59 -8.79 4.57 -2.96
N VAL A 60 -8.46 3.60 -2.10
CA VAL A 60 -9.41 2.92 -1.22
C VAL A 60 -9.04 3.22 0.23
N LEU A 61 -10.01 3.72 1.00
CA LEU A 61 -9.88 3.90 2.43
C LEU A 61 -10.37 2.63 3.13
N HIS A 62 -9.49 1.99 3.91
CA HIS A 62 -9.80 0.71 4.55
C HIS A 62 -10.38 0.85 5.95
N PHE A 63 -10.42 2.05 6.54
CA PHE A 63 -10.95 2.28 7.88
C PHE A 63 -11.82 3.55 7.97
N PHE A 64 -12.75 3.56 8.93
CA PHE A 64 -13.54 4.74 9.27
C PHE A 64 -12.76 5.70 10.17
N SER A 65 -13.16 6.97 10.19
CA SER A 65 -12.53 8.00 11.05
C SER A 65 -12.54 7.67 12.55
N CYS A 66 -13.42 6.77 13.00
CA CYS A 66 -13.44 6.25 14.36
C CYS A 66 -12.37 5.19 14.65
N GLY A 67 -11.51 4.84 13.68
CA GLY A 67 -10.39 3.91 13.87
C GLY A 67 -10.75 2.43 13.71
N PHE A 68 -11.85 2.11 13.04
CA PHE A 68 -12.27 0.73 12.77
C PHE A 68 -12.18 0.40 11.28
N PHE A 69 -11.70 -0.80 10.95
CA PHE A 69 -11.66 -1.26 9.56
C PHE A 69 -13.06 -1.43 8.96
N THR A 70 -13.18 -1.02 7.70
CA THR A 70 -14.36 -1.21 6.85
C THR A 70 -14.41 -2.63 6.28
N GLU A 71 -15.51 -2.99 5.65
CA GLU A 71 -15.67 -4.26 4.91
C GLU A 71 -14.63 -4.41 3.78
N ALA A 72 -14.11 -3.30 3.24
CA ALA A 72 -13.08 -3.31 2.19
C ALA A 72 -11.74 -3.88 2.69
N ALA A 73 -11.48 -3.89 4.01
CA ALA A 73 -10.31 -4.52 4.59
C ALA A 73 -10.39 -6.06 4.62
N GLY A 74 -11.57 -6.62 4.34
CA GLY A 74 -11.83 -8.05 4.30
C GLY A 74 -12.21 -8.65 5.67
N PRO A 75 -12.64 -9.92 5.67
CA PRO A 75 -13.33 -10.53 6.81
C PRO A 75 -12.45 -10.71 8.06
N LYS A 76 -11.13 -10.76 7.90
CA LYS A 76 -10.19 -10.89 9.03
C LYS A 76 -10.02 -9.59 9.82
N LEU A 77 -10.25 -8.45 9.17
CA LEU A 77 -9.96 -7.13 9.71
C LEU A 77 -11.22 -6.30 9.97
N GLN A 78 -12.30 -6.50 9.21
CA GLN A 78 -13.54 -5.73 9.35
C GLN A 78 -13.99 -5.61 10.81
N ASN A 79 -14.41 -4.40 11.21
CA ASN A 79 -14.85 -4.05 12.57
C ASN A 79 -13.79 -4.17 13.68
N LYS A 80 -12.53 -4.48 13.38
CA LYS A 80 -11.45 -4.43 14.38
C LYS A 80 -10.86 -3.02 14.46
N ASN A 81 -10.37 -2.64 15.64
CA ASN A 81 -9.66 -1.38 15.81
C ASN A 81 -8.29 -1.43 15.13
N VAL A 82 -7.91 -0.35 14.44
CA VAL A 82 -6.65 -0.29 13.65
C VAL A 82 -5.39 -0.28 14.50
N LEU A 83 -5.47 0.09 15.79
CA LEU A 83 -4.33 0.13 16.71
C LEU A 83 -4.32 -1.06 17.69
N GLU A 84 -5.46 -1.74 17.87
CA GLU A 84 -5.63 -2.84 18.82
C GLU A 84 -5.77 -4.18 18.08
N GLU A 85 -6.98 -4.75 17.99
CA GLU A 85 -7.18 -6.13 17.51
C GLU A 85 -6.78 -6.33 16.04
N GLY A 86 -6.70 -5.23 15.27
CA GLY A 86 -6.20 -5.23 13.90
C GLY A 86 -4.74 -5.66 13.77
N ASN A 87 -3.90 -5.41 14.79
CA ASN A 87 -2.48 -5.76 14.78
C ASN A 87 -2.23 -7.23 15.14
N GLU A 88 -3.21 -7.91 15.74
CA GLU A 88 -3.13 -9.32 16.15
C GLU A 88 -3.80 -10.29 15.14
N ALA A 89 -4.37 -9.74 14.06
CA ALA A 89 -5.24 -10.45 13.11
C ALA A 89 -4.52 -11.25 12.02
#